data_AF-A0A2A4QL90-F1
#
_entry.id   AF-A0A2A4QL90-F1
#
_cell.length_a   1.000
_cell.length_b   1.000
_cell.length_c   1.000
_cell.angle_alpha   90.00
_cell.angle_beta   90.00
_cell.angle_gamma   90.00
#
_symmetry.space_group_name_H-M   'P 1'
#
loop_
_entity.id
_entity.type
_entity.pdbx_description
1 polymer ?
#
loop_
_entity_poly.entity_id
_entity_poly.type
_entity_poly.pdbx_seq_one_letter_code
_entity_poly.pdbx_strand_id
1 'polypeptide(L)'
;MQGHRISINENLNEYSFLLTLIHEVSHLIVWEAFKRKFKPHGTEWKRVFQEQMNIINALNLFPEDLAEAIRASMKNPKASAHADKSLAIALRKYDSPSKSVFLDELDYDTVFMISKGRTFLKGEKQRTRYKCKELTSGKSYLFSPLAEVMPV
;
A
#
# COMPACT_ATOMS: atom_id res chain seq x y z
N MET A 1 -20.82 -21.80 -14.58
CA MET A 1 -19.90 -20.74 -15.03
C MET A 1 -19.23 -20.16 -13.81
N GLN A 2 -17.90 -20.06 -13.79
CA GLN A 2 -17.19 -19.40 -12.69
C GLN A 2 -17.25 -17.88 -12.93
N GLY A 3 -17.94 -17.15 -12.06
CA GLY A 3 -18.06 -15.70 -12.15
C GLY A 3 -16.79 -14.98 -11.73
N HIS A 4 -16.81 -13.65 -11.81
CA HIS A 4 -15.76 -12.80 -11.25
C HIS A 4 -15.63 -13.03 -9.74
N ARG A 5 -14.39 -13.12 -9.25
CA ARG A 5 -14.08 -13.27 -7.83
C ARG A 5 -13.12 -12.17 -7.40
N ILE A 6 -13.53 -11.39 -6.42
CA ILE A 6 -12.68 -10.45 -5.69
C ILE A 6 -12.33 -11.09 -4.35
N SER A 7 -11.09 -10.91 -3.90
CA SER A 7 -10.63 -11.36 -2.59
C SER A 7 -9.77 -10.26 -1.99
N ILE A 8 -9.95 -10.00 -0.70
CA ILE A 8 -9.27 -8.94 0.04
C ILE A 8 -8.74 -9.56 1.33
N ASN A 9 -7.59 -9.08 1.80
CA ASN A 9 -7.01 -9.55 3.05
C ASN A 9 -7.89 -9.12 4.23
N GLU A 10 -8.08 -10.01 5.20
CA GLU A 10 -8.91 -9.77 6.39
C GLU A 10 -8.25 -8.85 7.43
N ASN A 11 -6.93 -8.65 7.36
CA ASN A 11 -6.15 -7.94 8.36
C ASN A 11 -6.01 -6.43 8.09
N LEU A 12 -6.75 -5.89 7.13
CA LEU A 12 -6.73 -4.47 6.81
C LEU A 12 -7.61 -3.70 7.80
N ASN A 13 -7.21 -2.49 8.17
CA ASN A 13 -8.13 -1.54 8.79
C ASN A 13 -9.30 -1.21 7.84
N GLU A 14 -10.40 -0.68 8.38
CA GLU A 14 -11.64 -0.43 7.63
C GLU A 14 -11.45 0.46 6.39
N TYR A 15 -10.57 1.46 6.46
CA TYR A 15 -10.31 2.37 5.36
C TYR A 15 -9.42 1.73 4.29
N SER A 16 -8.38 0.99 4.70
CA SER A 16 -7.54 0.20 3.81
C SER A 16 -8.37 -0.87 3.08
N PHE A 17 -9.29 -1.52 3.78
CA PHE A 17 -10.25 -2.44 3.20
C PHE A 17 -11.11 -1.76 2.14
N LEU A 18 -11.75 -0.64 2.48
CA LEU A 18 -12.62 0.10 1.55
C LEU A 18 -11.87 0.54 0.29
N LEU A 19 -10.69 1.14 0.43
CA LEU A 19 -9.86 1.53 -0.72
C LEU A 19 -9.48 0.33 -1.59
N THR A 20 -9.14 -0.80 -0.98
CA THR A 20 -8.79 -2.03 -1.71
C THR A 20 -10.00 -2.60 -2.42
N LEU A 21 -11.17 -2.58 -1.78
CA LEU A 21 -12.42 -3.04 -2.41
C LEU A 21 -12.75 -2.20 -3.64
N ILE A 22 -12.70 -0.87 -3.53
CA ILE A 22 -12.99 0.03 -4.65
C ILE A 22 -11.96 -0.14 -5.76
N HIS A 23 -10.69 -0.39 -5.42
CA HIS A 23 -9.64 -0.71 -6.38
C HIS A 23 -9.99 -1.93 -7.23
N GLU A 24 -10.36 -3.04 -6.59
CA GLU A 24 -10.70 -4.29 -7.27
C GLU A 24 -12.02 -4.19 -8.04
N VAL A 25 -13.02 -3.49 -7.48
CA VAL A 25 -14.28 -3.19 -8.19
C VAL A 25 -14.02 -2.33 -9.43
N SER A 26 -13.07 -1.39 -9.38
CA SER A 26 -12.70 -0.58 -10.54
C SER A 26 -12.06 -1.43 -11.64
N HIS A 27 -11.25 -2.44 -11.30
CA HIS A 27 -10.77 -3.42 -12.28
C HIS A 27 -11.93 -4.19 -12.91
N LEU A 28 -12.91 -4.62 -12.11
CA LEU A 28 -14.08 -5.32 -12.61
C LEU A 28 -14.91 -4.46 -13.58
N ILE A 29 -15.18 -3.20 -13.23
CA ILE A 29 -15.93 -2.27 -14.08
C ILE A 29 -15.21 -2.06 -15.41
N VAL A 30 -13.90 -1.84 -15.40
CA VAL A 30 -13.11 -1.68 -16.62
C VAL A 30 -13.07 -2.97 -17.43
N TRP A 31 -12.97 -4.13 -16.77
CA TRP A 31 -13.05 -5.42 -17.45
C TRP A 31 -14.40 -5.60 -18.15
N GLU A 32 -15.51 -5.25 -17.51
CA GLU A 32 -16.83 -5.38 -18.14
C GLU A 32 -17.00 -4.44 -19.33
N ALA A 33 -16.46 -3.22 -19.26
CA ALA A 33 -16.55 -2.24 -20.35
C ALA A 33 -15.58 -2.51 -21.53
N PHE A 34 -14.35 -2.94 -21.25
CA PHE A 34 -13.26 -2.99 -22.26
C PHE A 34 -12.66 -4.39 -22.47
N LYS A 35 -13.04 -5.38 -21.65
CA LYS A 35 -12.51 -6.75 -21.64
C LYS A 35 -10.97 -6.73 -21.62
N ARG A 36 -10.26 -7.38 -22.54
CA ARG A 36 -8.78 -7.45 -22.52
C ARG A 36 -8.05 -6.26 -23.14
N LYS A 37 -8.75 -5.20 -23.56
CA LYS A 37 -8.15 -4.12 -24.36
C LYS A 37 -7.52 -2.97 -23.55
N PHE A 38 -7.44 -3.08 -22.23
CA PHE A 38 -6.91 -2.04 -21.36
C PHE A 38 -5.61 -2.46 -20.67
N LYS A 39 -4.82 -1.48 -20.23
CA LYS A 39 -3.63 -1.73 -19.40
C LYS A 39 -4.03 -1.75 -17.92
N PRO A 40 -3.54 -2.71 -17.11
CA PRO A 40 -3.72 -2.66 -15.66
C PRO A 40 -3.27 -1.31 -15.11
N HIS A 41 -4.14 -0.69 -14.32
CA HIS A 41 -3.91 0.65 -13.74
C HIS A 41 -3.60 1.75 -14.78
N GLY A 42 -4.03 1.55 -16.03
CA GLY A 42 -3.96 2.51 -17.13
C GLY A 42 -5.03 3.59 -17.04
N THR A 43 -5.13 4.42 -18.07
CA THR A 43 -6.01 5.60 -18.09
C THR A 43 -7.47 5.26 -17.77
N GLU A 44 -7.99 4.17 -18.34
CA GLU A 44 -9.37 3.72 -18.12
C GLU A 44 -9.62 3.35 -16.67
N TRP A 45 -8.72 2.57 -16.07
CA TRP A 45 -8.79 2.20 -14.66
C TRP A 45 -8.66 3.39 -13.74
N LYS A 46 -7.72 4.30 -14.01
CA LYS A 46 -7.53 5.50 -13.18
C LYS A 46 -8.79 6.36 -13.20
N ARG A 47 -9.39 6.57 -14.37
CA ARG A 47 -10.63 7.34 -14.50
C ARG A 47 -11.77 6.71 -13.69
N VAL A 48 -12.02 5.41 -13.87
CA VAL A 48 -13.07 4.70 -13.13
C VAL A 48 -12.80 4.74 -11.62
N PHE A 49 -11.56 4.49 -11.20
CA PHE A 49 -11.21 4.51 -9.78
C PHE A 49 -11.40 5.90 -9.17
N GLN A 50 -11.00 6.96 -9.87
CA GLN A 50 -11.25 8.35 -9.46
C GLN A 50 -12.75 8.66 -9.34
N GLU A 51 -13.56 8.25 -10.32
CA GLU A 51 -15.02 8.44 -10.30
C GLU A 51 -15.66 7.75 -9.09
N GLN A 52 -15.31 6.48 -8.83
CA GLN A 52 -15.80 5.76 -7.66
C GLN A 52 -15.36 6.43 -6.35
N MET A 53 -14.09 6.82 -6.25
CA MET A 53 -13.56 7.48 -5.05
C MET A 53 -14.19 8.85 -4.81
N ASN A 54 -14.57 9.59 -5.85
CA ASN A 54 -15.29 10.87 -5.70
C ASN A 54 -16.67 10.67 -5.06
N ILE A 55 -17.40 9.62 -5.48
CA ILE A 55 -18.69 9.26 -4.88
C ILE A 55 -18.49 8.92 -3.40
N ILE A 56 -17.51 8.07 -3.08
CA ILE A 56 -17.24 7.64 -1.71
C ILE A 56 -16.77 8.80 -0.83
N ASN A 57 -15.93 9.69 -1.34
CA ASN A 57 -15.50 10.90 -0.62
C ASN A 57 -16.68 11.83 -0.30
N ALA A 58 -17.67 11.94 -1.19
CA ALA A 58 -18.86 12.76 -0.95
C ALA A 58 -19.76 12.23 0.18
N LEU A 59 -19.59 10.96 0.57
CA LEU A 59 -20.28 10.38 1.73
C LEU A 59 -19.64 10.75 3.07
N ASN A 60 -18.49 11.47 3.06
CA ASN A 60 -17.76 11.90 4.26
C ASN A 60 -17.46 10.77 5.25
N LEU A 61 -17.09 9.60 4.74
CA LEU A 61 -16.79 8.41 5.55
C LEU A 61 -15.38 8.41 6.14
N PHE A 62 -14.47 9.21 5.58
CA PHE A 62 -13.07 9.24 6.01
C PHE A 62 -12.85 10.37 7.03
N PRO A 63 -12.04 10.14 8.07
CA PRO A 63 -11.51 11.22 8.90
C PRO A 63 -10.72 12.23 8.07
N GLU A 64 -10.66 13.49 8.52
CA GLU A 64 -10.14 14.60 7.70
C GLU A 64 -8.69 14.40 7.22
N ASP A 65 -7.81 13.90 8.09
CA ASP A 65 -6.39 13.70 7.73
C ASP A 65 -6.20 12.61 6.66
N LEU A 66 -7.04 11.57 6.71
CA LEU A 66 -7.08 10.53 5.71
C LEU A 66 -7.75 11.00 4.42
N ALA A 67 -8.85 11.75 4.52
CA ALA A 67 -9.55 12.33 3.39
C ALA A 67 -8.62 13.23 2.56
N GLU A 68 -7.79 14.05 3.21
CA GLU A 68 -6.78 14.87 2.54
C GLU A 68 -5.75 14.02 1.79
N ALA A 69 -5.21 12.99 2.43
CA ALA A 69 -4.25 12.09 1.81
C ALA A 69 -4.86 11.34 0.60
N ILE A 70 -6.11 10.89 0.72
CA ILE A 70 -6.86 10.26 -0.37
C ILE A 70 -7.06 11.25 -1.53
N ARG A 71 -7.53 12.48 -1.26
CA ARG A 71 -7.71 13.53 -2.28
C ARG A 71 -6.42 13.80 -3.03
N ALA A 72 -5.28 13.87 -2.33
CA ALA A 72 -3.97 14.04 -2.95
C ALA A 72 -3.60 12.84 -3.84
N SER A 73 -3.77 11.61 -3.34
CA SER A 73 -3.45 10.38 -4.08
C SER A 73 -4.31 10.21 -5.34
N MET A 74 -5.59 10.59 -5.27
CA MET A 74 -6.53 10.49 -6.39
C MET A 74 -6.20 11.44 -7.54
N LYS A 75 -5.31 12.42 -7.39
CA LYS A 75 -4.81 13.21 -8.54
C LYS A 75 -4.08 12.34 -9.57
N ASN A 76 -3.38 11.31 -9.11
CA ASN A 76 -2.72 10.32 -9.96
C ASN A 76 -2.63 8.97 -9.22
N PRO A 77 -3.73 8.20 -9.19
CA PRO A 77 -3.79 7.01 -8.36
C PRO A 77 -2.74 5.99 -8.78
N LYS A 78 -2.08 5.42 -7.77
CA LYS A 78 -1.07 4.38 -7.93
C LYS A 78 -1.72 3.00 -8.01
N ALA A 79 -0.93 2.01 -8.44
CA ALA A 79 -1.37 0.62 -8.50
C ALA A 79 -1.68 0.02 -7.11
N SER A 80 -1.26 0.66 -6.02
CA SER A 80 -1.65 0.31 -4.66
C SER A 80 -1.49 1.51 -3.73
N ALA A 81 -2.21 1.52 -2.61
CA ALA A 81 -2.05 2.57 -1.58
C ALA A 81 -0.62 2.61 -1.01
N HIS A 82 0.02 1.45 -0.85
CA HIS A 82 1.40 1.32 -0.37
C HIS A 82 2.44 1.91 -1.33
N ALA A 83 2.12 2.12 -2.60
CA ALA A 83 3.01 2.78 -3.55
C ALA A 83 2.98 4.32 -3.42
N ASP A 84 2.04 4.86 -2.64
CA ASP A 84 1.95 6.27 -2.28
C ASP A 84 2.37 6.45 -0.81
N LYS A 85 3.53 7.07 -0.59
CA LYS A 85 4.11 7.22 0.75
C LYS A 85 3.17 7.94 1.72
N SER A 86 2.56 9.04 1.27
CA SER A 86 1.72 9.86 2.14
C SER A 86 0.42 9.13 2.49
N LEU A 87 -0.20 8.48 1.50
CA LEU A 87 -1.41 7.70 1.75
C LEU A 87 -1.14 6.48 2.65
N ALA A 88 -0.03 5.77 2.43
CA ALA A 88 0.36 4.64 3.28
C ALA A 88 0.59 5.05 4.74
N ILE A 89 1.28 6.18 4.97
CA ILE A 89 1.47 6.71 6.33
C ILE A 89 0.13 7.11 6.97
N ALA A 90 -0.75 7.77 6.22
CA ALA A 90 -2.06 8.17 6.73
C ALA A 90 -2.92 6.95 7.12
N LEU A 91 -2.97 5.93 6.26
CA LEU A 91 -3.71 4.69 6.53
C LEU A 91 -3.17 3.92 7.75
N ARG A 92 -1.85 3.93 7.98
CA ARG A 92 -1.23 3.25 9.13
C ARG A 92 -1.76 3.75 10.47
N LYS A 93 -2.15 5.02 10.57
CA LYS A 93 -2.70 5.59 11.82
C LYS A 93 -3.98 4.89 12.29
N TYR A 94 -4.64 4.17 11.38
CA TYR A 94 -5.88 3.44 11.62
C TYR A 94 -5.68 1.93 11.78
N ASP A 95 -4.44 1.45 11.67
CA ASP A 95 -4.13 0.07 11.99
C ASP A 95 -4.18 -0.18 13.49
N SER A 96 -4.44 -1.43 13.87
CA SER A 96 -4.33 -1.87 15.25
C SER A 96 -2.93 -1.56 15.80
N PRO A 97 -2.81 -1.14 17.09
CA PRO A 97 -1.52 -0.83 17.68
C PRO A 97 -0.49 -1.94 17.46
N SER A 98 0.65 -1.57 16.89
CA SER A 98 1.76 -2.47 16.59
C SER A 98 3.06 -1.87 17.13
N LYS A 99 4.01 -2.75 17.47
CA LYS A 99 5.40 -2.35 17.75
C LYS A 99 6.23 -2.19 16.46
N SER A 100 5.63 -2.43 15.30
CA SER A 100 6.29 -2.22 14.01
C SER A 100 6.46 -0.73 13.72
N VAL A 101 7.57 -0.42 13.06
CA VAL A 101 7.85 0.89 12.46
C VAL A 101 8.16 0.70 10.99
N PHE A 102 8.11 1.76 10.20
CA PHE A 102 8.63 1.72 8.84
C PHE A 102 10.16 1.71 8.86
N LEU A 103 10.75 0.95 7.96
CA LEU A 103 12.20 0.90 7.82
C LEU A 103 12.82 2.28 7.57
N ASP A 104 12.11 3.20 6.91
CA ASP A 104 12.55 4.59 6.71
C ASP A 104 12.73 5.36 8.02
N GLU A 105 12.06 4.95 9.11
CA GLU A 105 12.12 5.57 10.44
C GLU A 105 13.32 5.09 11.27
N LEU A 106 13.99 4.00 10.85
CA LEU A 106 15.17 3.48 11.56
C LEU A 106 16.46 4.19 11.15
N ASP A 107 17.44 4.26 12.04
CA ASP A 107 18.77 4.77 11.70
C ASP A 107 19.58 3.77 10.88
N TYR A 108 20.58 4.25 10.15
CA TYR A 108 21.57 3.40 9.47
C TYR A 108 22.25 2.45 10.47
N ASP A 109 22.62 1.24 10.03
CA ASP A 109 23.18 0.17 10.86
C ASP A 109 22.26 -0.29 12.02
N THR A 110 20.98 0.06 12.02
CA THR A 110 20.01 -0.51 12.95
C THR A 110 19.68 -1.95 12.56
N VAL A 111 19.66 -2.86 13.54
CA VAL A 111 19.17 -4.23 13.36
C VAL A 111 17.65 -4.24 13.49
N PHE A 112 16.99 -4.91 12.55
CA PHE A 112 15.55 -5.09 12.56
C PHE A 112 15.14 -6.52 12.21
N MET A 113 13.93 -6.88 12.58
CA MET A 113 13.32 -8.18 12.33
C MET A 113 12.06 -8.01 11.48
N ILE A 114 11.83 -8.95 10.55
CA ILE A 114 10.57 -9.06 9.82
C ILE A 114 9.68 -10.14 10.43
N SER A 115 8.40 -10.18 10.07
CA SER A 115 7.37 -11.09 10.63
C SER A 115 7.69 -12.60 10.61
N LYS A 116 8.71 -13.03 9.86
CA LYS A 116 9.18 -14.44 9.80
C LYS A 116 10.40 -14.72 10.69
N GLY A 117 10.73 -13.84 11.64
CA GLY A 117 11.85 -14.01 12.57
C GLY A 117 13.25 -13.78 11.96
N ARG A 118 13.32 -13.44 10.67
CA ARG A 118 14.59 -13.14 9.98
C ARG A 118 15.07 -11.75 10.40
N THR A 119 16.35 -11.63 10.74
CA THR A 119 16.99 -10.38 11.18
C THR A 119 17.91 -9.81 10.11
N PHE A 120 17.90 -8.49 10.01
CA PHE A 120 18.62 -7.73 8.99
C PHE A 120 19.28 -6.51 9.60
N LEU A 121 20.42 -6.13 9.05
CA LEU A 121 21.07 -4.84 9.29
C LEU A 121 20.62 -3.86 8.21
N LYS A 122 20.05 -2.71 8.60
CA LYS A 122 19.70 -1.64 7.67
C LYS A 122 20.99 -1.04 7.09
N GLY A 123 21.10 -1.06 5.76
CA GLY A 123 22.21 -0.43 5.05
C GLY A 123 21.77 0.80 4.27
N GLU A 124 22.55 1.12 3.24
CA GLU A 124 22.37 2.32 2.42
C GLU A 124 21.06 2.34 1.64
N LYS A 125 20.54 3.54 1.38
CA LYS A 125 19.41 3.74 0.47
C LYS A 125 19.91 3.77 -0.97
N GLN A 126 19.55 2.76 -1.75
CA GLN A 126 19.81 2.67 -3.18
C GLN A 126 18.59 3.16 -3.97
N ARG A 127 18.67 4.40 -4.48
CA ARG A 127 17.59 5.11 -5.19
C ARG A 127 16.32 5.21 -4.33
N THR A 128 15.47 4.19 -4.38
CA THR A 128 14.16 4.15 -3.72
C THR A 128 14.03 3.04 -2.67
N ARG A 129 15.04 2.18 -2.49
CA ARG A 129 15.00 1.00 -1.61
C ARG A 129 16.23 0.97 -0.69
N TYR A 130 16.11 0.37 0.48
CA TYR A 130 17.25 0.14 1.37
C TYR A 130 17.91 -1.21 1.08
N LYS A 131 19.22 -1.23 0.89
CA LYS A 131 20.00 -2.46 0.78
C LYS A 131 20.36 -2.94 2.18
N CYS A 132 19.66 -3.98 2.65
CA CYS A 132 19.83 -4.51 4.00
C CYS A 132 20.49 -5.89 3.94
N LYS A 133 21.34 -6.20 4.91
CA LYS A 133 22.06 -7.48 4.98
C LYS A 133 21.39 -8.41 5.98
N GLU A 134 21.01 -9.61 5.56
CA GLU A 134 20.52 -10.64 6.46
C GLU A 134 21.66 -11.15 7.35
N LEU A 135 21.45 -11.14 8.67
CA LEU A 135 22.51 -11.50 9.62
C LEU A 135 22.86 -12.99 9.58
N THR A 136 21.88 -13.88 9.40
CA THR A 136 22.10 -15.33 9.39
C THR A 136 22.84 -15.80 8.14
N SER A 137 22.48 -15.28 6.96
CA SER A 137 23.03 -15.77 5.68
C SER A 137 24.11 -14.86 5.08
N GLY A 138 24.23 -13.62 5.56
CA GLY A 138 25.09 -12.59 5.00
C GLY A 138 24.61 -12.01 3.66
N LYS A 139 23.48 -12.48 3.11
CA LYS A 139 22.96 -12.04 1.80
C LYS A 139 22.33 -10.66 1.90
N SER A 140 22.45 -9.87 0.83
CA SER A 140 21.82 -8.55 0.72
C SER A 140 20.45 -8.62 0.06
N TYR A 141 19.51 -7.81 0.54
CA TYR A 141 18.14 -7.71 0.07
C TYR A 141 17.71 -6.25 -0.04
N LEU A 142 16.80 -5.94 -0.96
CA LEU A 142 16.24 -4.60 -1.13
C LEU A 142 14.88 -4.49 -0.44
N PHE A 143 14.78 -3.58 0.52
CA PHE A 143 13.56 -3.32 1.28
C PHE A 143 12.92 -2.00 0.85
N SER A 144 11.58 -1.98 0.85
CA SER A 144 10.83 -0.74 0.73
C SER A 144 11.12 0.16 1.94
N PRO A 145 11.22 1.49 1.78
CA PRO A 145 11.21 2.40 2.92
C PRO A 145 9.96 2.23 3.80
N LEU A 146 8.83 1.87 3.19
CA LEU A 146 7.56 1.60 3.86
C LEU A 146 7.43 0.16 4.35
N ALA A 147 8.51 -0.64 4.32
CA ALA A 147 8.45 -1.97 4.89
C ALA A 147 8.27 -1.87 6.41
N GLU A 148 7.25 -2.53 6.93
CA GLU A 148 7.06 -2.67 8.37
C GLU A 148 8.05 -3.67 8.95
N VAL A 149 8.74 -3.22 10.00
CA VAL A 149 9.82 -3.96 10.65
C VAL A 149 9.75 -3.75 12.17
N MET A 150 10.24 -4.71 12.93
CA MET A 150 10.42 -4.58 14.37
C MET A 150 11.88 -4.23 14.66
N PRO A 151 12.18 -3.09 15.32
CA PRO A 151 13.53 -2.82 15.82
C PRO A 151 13.92 -3.93 16.83
N VAL A 152 15.21 -4.30 16.83
CA VAL A 152 15.78 -5.28 17.78
C VAL A 152 16.60 -4.57 18.83
#